data_AF-A0A6M2D0R0-F1
#
_entry.id   AF-A0A6M2D0R0-F1
#
_cell.length_a   1.000
_cell.length_b   1.000
_cell.length_c   1.000
_cell.angle_alpha   90.00
_cell.angle_beta   90.00
_cell.angle_gamma   90.00
#
_symmetry.space_group_name_H-M   'P 1'
#
loop_
_entity.id
_entity.type
_entity.pdbx_description
1 polymer ?
#
loop_
_entity_poly.entity_id
_entity_poly.type
_entity_poly.pdbx_seq_one_letter_code
_entity_poly.pdbx_strand_id
1 'polypeptide(L)'
;MSAACIDDLPEVVLEYIFCYLSPYRDFKSCRLVNKAWYAHARAAERKLRRDFLNSVSLQNVVWCQKPTESGPTISKRYSHSACVLGDSMYVFGGCTTANTTFNDLWRLDLSTRRWIRPLTMGKKLPVLSRATYTV
;
A
#
# COMPACT_ATOMS: atom_id res chain seq x y z
N MET A 1 -15.32 -38.73 -4.63
CA MET A 1 -14.08 -38.20 -4.02
C MET A 1 -14.31 -36.72 -3.75
N SER A 2 -14.37 -36.32 -2.47
CA SER A 2 -14.47 -34.90 -2.12
C SER A 2 -13.14 -34.23 -2.48
N ALA A 3 -13.17 -33.14 -3.24
CA ALA A 3 -11.97 -32.34 -3.44
C ALA A 3 -11.60 -31.69 -2.10
N ALA A 4 -10.34 -31.75 -1.71
CA ALA A 4 -9.86 -31.03 -0.53
C ALA A 4 -10.12 -29.52 -0.72
N CYS A 5 -10.79 -28.90 0.23
CA CYS A 5 -11.04 -27.48 0.26
C CYS A 5 -9.94 -26.77 1.07
N ILE A 6 -9.76 -25.47 0.83
CA ILE A 6 -8.86 -24.63 1.64
C ILE A 6 -9.23 -24.65 3.13
N ASP A 7 -10.50 -24.86 3.45
CA ASP A 7 -11.00 -24.95 4.83
C ASP A 7 -10.55 -26.23 5.56
N ASP A 8 -10.05 -27.24 4.84
CA ASP A 8 -9.52 -28.48 5.42
C ASP A 8 -8.05 -28.34 5.88
N LEU A 9 -7.42 -27.19 5.62
CA LEU A 9 -6.04 -26.94 6.01
C LEU A 9 -5.90 -26.71 7.52
N PRO A 10 -4.78 -27.12 8.15
CA PRO A 10 -4.49 -26.77 9.53
C PRO A 10 -4.47 -25.26 9.75
N GLU A 11 -4.98 -24.80 10.90
CA GLU A 11 -5.07 -23.38 11.27
C GLU A 11 -3.72 -22.64 11.12
N VAL A 12 -2.62 -23.28 11.50
CA VAL A 12 -1.27 -22.69 11.37
C VAL A 12 -0.90 -22.40 9.91
N VAL A 13 -1.32 -23.27 8.98
CA VAL A 13 -1.07 -23.10 7.54
C VAL A 13 -1.95 -21.98 7.00
N LEU A 14 -3.22 -21.91 7.40
CA LEU A 14 -4.12 -20.83 7.04
C LEU A 14 -3.61 -19.48 7.55
N GLU A 15 -3.23 -19.37 8.81
CA GLU A 15 -2.65 -18.14 9.35
C GLU A 15 -1.39 -17.71 8.60
N TYR A 16 -0.54 -18.67 8.22
CA TYR A 16 0.65 -18.39 7.42
C TYR A 16 0.29 -17.85 6.04
N ILE A 17 -0.65 -18.48 5.33
CA ILE A 17 -1.15 -18.01 4.03
C ILE A 17 -1.72 -16.60 4.17
N PHE A 18 -2.51 -16.34 5.21
CA PHE A 18 -3.13 -15.05 5.43
C PHE A 18 -2.09 -13.96 5.72
N CYS A 19 -0.93 -14.28 6.28
CA CYS A 19 0.15 -13.30 6.45
C CYS A 19 0.69 -12.74 5.10
N TYR A 20 0.43 -13.40 3.97
CA TYR A 20 0.81 -12.91 2.63
C TYR A 20 -0.24 -12.00 1.98
N LEU A 21 -1.46 -11.96 2.52
CA LEU A 21 -2.52 -11.14 1.99
C LEU A 21 -2.28 -9.67 2.28
N SER A 22 -2.82 -8.81 1.41
CA SER A 22 -2.78 -7.38 1.66
C SER A 22 -3.58 -7.02 2.92
N PRO A 23 -3.00 -6.27 3.88
CA PRO A 23 -3.73 -5.80 5.04
C PRO A 23 -4.80 -4.74 4.71
N TYR A 24 -4.79 -4.25 3.47
CA TYR A 24 -5.72 -3.25 2.97
C TYR A 24 -7.03 -3.92 2.50
N ARG A 25 -7.15 -4.32 1.22
CA ARG A 25 -8.39 -4.88 0.67
C ARG A 25 -8.60 -6.35 1.02
N ASP A 26 -7.55 -7.16 1.01
CA ASP A 26 -7.69 -8.62 1.05
C ASP A 26 -8.15 -9.09 2.43
N PHE A 27 -7.61 -8.53 3.52
CA PHE A 27 -8.09 -8.81 4.87
C PHE A 27 -9.55 -8.40 5.09
N LYS A 28 -9.98 -7.27 4.53
CA LYS A 28 -11.41 -6.88 4.59
C LYS A 28 -12.26 -7.93 3.88
N SER A 29 -11.82 -8.40 2.72
CA SER A 29 -12.55 -9.39 1.92
C SER A 29 -12.62 -10.75 2.63
N CYS A 30 -11.51 -11.23 3.19
CA CYS A 30 -11.47 -12.51 3.93
C CYS A 30 -12.41 -12.53 5.14
N ARG A 31 -12.51 -11.40 5.85
CA ARG A 31 -13.38 -11.26 7.02
C ARG A 31 -14.87 -11.39 6.71
N LEU A 32 -15.27 -11.23 5.44
CA LEU A 32 -16.65 -11.31 5.00
C LEU A 32 -17.06 -12.72 4.55
N VAL A 33 -16.12 -13.66 4.42
CA VAL A 33 -16.40 -15.01 3.91
C VAL A 33 -17.19 -15.82 4.94
N ASN A 34 -16.62 -16.05 6.12
CA ASN A 34 -17.27 -16.75 7.23
C ASN A 34 -16.57 -16.43 8.57
N LYS A 35 -17.10 -17.01 9.67
CA LYS A 35 -16.55 -16.80 11.02
C LYS A 35 -15.11 -17.32 11.19
N ALA A 36 -14.76 -18.44 10.55
CA ALA A 36 -13.41 -19.02 10.65
C ALA A 36 -12.39 -18.14 9.93
N TRP A 37 -12.68 -17.71 8.69
CA TRP A 37 -11.84 -16.79 7.93
C TRP A 37 -11.68 -15.44 8.63
N TYR A 38 -12.73 -14.94 9.28
CA TYR A 38 -12.64 -13.77 10.13
C TYR A 38 -11.63 -13.94 11.26
N ALA A 39 -11.68 -15.08 11.96
CA ALA A 39 -10.75 -15.39 13.05
C ALA A 39 -9.31 -15.48 12.55
N HIS A 40 -9.05 -16.21 11.46
CA HIS A 40 -7.71 -16.34 10.88
C HIS A 40 -7.16 -15.01 10.37
N ALA A 41 -7.97 -14.18 9.69
CA ALA A 41 -7.55 -12.84 9.26
C ALA A 41 -7.22 -11.91 10.44
N ARG A 42 -7.90 -12.06 11.58
CA ARG A 42 -7.58 -11.31 12.80
C ARG A 42 -6.34 -11.85 13.50
N ALA A 43 -6.13 -13.17 13.49
CA ALA A 43 -4.92 -13.77 14.02
C ALA A 43 -3.68 -13.35 13.22
N ALA A 44 -3.74 -13.44 11.89
CA ALA A 44 -2.68 -13.00 10.98
C ALA A 44 -2.36 -11.50 11.15
N GLU A 45 -3.38 -10.63 11.22
CA GLU A 45 -3.18 -9.19 11.47
C GLU A 45 -2.45 -8.93 12.80
N ARG A 46 -2.85 -9.62 13.88
CA ARG A 46 -2.21 -9.48 15.20
C ARG A 46 -0.77 -9.95 15.17
N LYS A 47 -0.50 -11.09 14.51
CA LYS A 47 0.84 -11.63 14.34
C LYS A 47 1.73 -10.66 13.58
N LEU A 48 1.31 -10.17 12.42
CA LEU A 48 2.06 -9.20 11.62
C LEU A 48 2.37 -7.92 12.41
N ARG A 49 1.39 -7.39 13.16
CA ARG A 49 1.60 -6.21 14.00
C ARG A 49 2.61 -6.46 15.12
N ARG A 50 2.51 -7.59 15.80
CA ARG A 50 3.46 -7.97 16.86
C ARG A 50 4.87 -8.13 16.30
N ASP A 51 5.01 -8.84 15.18
CA ASP A 51 6.29 -9.09 14.54
C ASP A 51 6.93 -7.76 14.09
N PHE A 52 6.14 -6.84 13.52
CA PHE A 52 6.61 -5.50 13.20
C PHE A 52 7.10 -4.72 14.43
N LEU A 53 6.31 -4.68 15.51
CA LEU A 53 6.70 -3.96 16.74
C LEU A 53 7.96 -4.55 17.37
N ASN A 54 8.10 -5.87 17.36
CA ASN A 54 9.31 -6.55 17.82
C ASN A 54 10.52 -6.19 16.95
N SER A 55 10.38 -6.21 15.62
CA SER A 55 11.44 -5.77 14.70
C SER A 55 11.84 -4.32 14.93
N VAL A 56 10.90 -3.42 15.20
CA VAL A 56 11.19 -2.01 15.54
C VAL A 56 11.97 -1.92 16.85
N SER A 57 11.53 -2.62 17.90
CA SER A 57 12.18 -2.63 19.22
C SER A 57 13.61 -3.16 19.16
N LEU A 58 13.82 -4.23 18.40
CA LEU A 58 15.13 -4.85 18.21
C LEU A 58 15.99 -4.14 17.14
N GLN A 59 15.51 -3.03 16.58
CA GLN A 59 16.17 -2.28 15.49
C GLN A 59 16.51 -3.16 14.27
N ASN A 60 15.70 -4.19 14.03
CA ASN A 60 15.83 -5.13 12.92
C ASN A 60 14.78 -4.85 11.84
N VAL A 61 14.68 -3.58 11.42
CA VAL A 61 13.80 -3.16 10.34
C VAL A 61 14.63 -2.98 9.08
N VAL A 62 14.38 -3.81 8.08
CA VAL A 62 15.06 -3.74 6.79
C VAL A 62 14.11 -3.25 5.71
N TRP A 63 14.58 -2.28 4.93
CA TRP A 63 13.87 -1.85 3.73
C TRP A 63 14.08 -2.88 2.62
N CYS A 64 13.00 -3.32 2.00
CA CYS A 64 13.06 -4.19 0.83
C CYS A 64 12.41 -3.50 -0.37
N GLN A 65 13.10 -3.54 -1.51
CA GLN A 65 12.50 -3.12 -2.77
C GLN A 65 11.52 -4.20 -3.23
N LYS A 66 10.26 -3.81 -3.44
CA LYS A 66 9.29 -4.69 -4.08
C LYS A 66 9.35 -4.50 -5.60
N PRO A 67 9.26 -5.58 -6.39
CA PRO A 67 9.13 -5.46 -7.84
C PRO A 67 7.97 -4.53 -8.17
N THR A 68 8.21 -3.56 -9.03
CA THR A 68 7.13 -2.75 -9.57
C THR A 68 6.43 -3.58 -10.63
N GLU A 69 5.15 -3.92 -10.40
CA GLU A 69 4.36 -4.64 -11.39
C GLU A 69 4.27 -3.84 -12.69
N SER A 70 4.12 -4.54 -13.82
CA SER A 70 3.95 -3.90 -15.14
C SER A 70 2.86 -2.83 -15.12
N GLY A 71 3.21 -1.61 -15.50
CA GLY A 71 2.29 -0.48 -15.50
C GLY A 71 3.00 0.87 -15.51
N PRO A 72 2.23 1.98 -15.54
CA PRO A 72 2.79 3.31 -15.39
C PRO A 72 3.47 3.44 -14.03
N THR A 73 4.56 4.20 -13.97
CA THR A 73 5.30 4.44 -12.72
C THR A 73 5.48 5.93 -12.52
N ILE A 74 5.55 6.35 -11.26
CA ILE A 74 5.83 7.73 -10.91
C ILE A 74 7.32 8.03 -11.11
N SER A 75 7.64 9.18 -11.69
CA SER A 75 9.03 9.65 -11.82
C SER A 75 9.65 9.95 -10.46
N LYS A 76 10.97 9.71 -10.33
CA LYS A 76 11.76 10.11 -9.15
C LYS A 76 11.58 11.60 -8.86
N ARG A 77 11.20 11.94 -7.63
CA ARG A 77 10.86 13.30 -7.20
C ARG A 77 11.08 13.49 -5.70
N TYR A 78 11.34 14.72 -5.27
CA TYR A 78 11.38 15.13 -3.86
C TYR A 78 10.43 16.32 -3.62
N SER A 79 10.27 16.74 -2.36
CA SER A 79 9.35 17.83 -1.95
C SER A 79 7.91 17.66 -2.46
N HIS A 80 7.44 16.41 -2.59
CA HIS A 80 6.06 16.11 -2.95
C HIS A 80 5.18 16.08 -1.68
N SER A 81 3.88 16.31 -1.85
CA SER A 81 2.90 16.08 -0.79
C SER A 81 2.29 14.68 -0.96
N ALA A 82 2.08 13.97 0.15
CA ALA A 82 1.46 12.66 0.11
C ALA A 82 0.45 12.47 1.25
N CYS A 83 -0.62 11.73 0.98
CA CYS A 83 -1.60 11.32 1.99
C CYS A 83 -2.14 9.92 1.70
N VAL A 84 -2.71 9.27 2.72
CA VAL A 84 -3.40 7.99 2.58
C VAL A 84 -4.90 8.22 2.73
N LEU A 85 -5.69 7.67 1.80
CA LEU A 85 -7.14 7.69 1.85
C LEU A 85 -7.68 6.31 1.43
N GLY A 86 -8.32 5.62 2.37
CA GLY A 86 -8.80 4.25 2.18
C GLY A 86 -7.64 3.28 1.92
N ASP A 87 -7.76 2.48 0.86
CA ASP A 87 -6.76 1.48 0.46
C ASP A 87 -5.78 2.04 -0.59
N SER A 88 -5.57 3.36 -0.61
CA SER A 88 -4.73 4.04 -1.58
C SER A 88 -3.91 5.17 -0.96
N MET A 89 -2.70 5.36 -1.48
CA MET A 89 -1.86 6.52 -1.20
C MET A 89 -1.90 7.46 -2.41
N TYR A 90 -1.99 8.76 -2.14
CA TYR A 90 -1.98 9.80 -3.15
C TYR A 90 -0.70 10.62 -3.03
N VAL A 91 -0.10 10.94 -4.17
CA VAL A 91 1.11 11.76 -4.28
C VAL A 91 0.84 12.89 -5.26
N PHE A 92 1.07 14.13 -4.83
CA PHE A 92 0.86 15.31 -5.65
C PHE A 92 2.13 16.15 -5.75
N GLY A 93 2.45 16.57 -6.98
CA GLY A 93 3.51 17.52 -7.27
C GLY A 93 4.92 17.03 -6.95
N GLY A 94 5.76 17.92 -6.44
CA GLY A 94 7.19 17.72 -6.19
C GLY A 94 8.08 18.20 -7.34
N CYS A 95 9.38 17.93 -7.25
CA CYS A 95 10.34 18.30 -8.28
C CYS A 95 11.48 17.28 -8.42
N THR A 96 12.18 17.36 -9.56
CA THR A 96 13.45 16.65 -9.80
C THR A 96 14.63 17.50 -9.37
N THR A 97 15.80 16.86 -9.22
CA THR A 97 17.08 17.56 -8.94
C THR A 97 17.52 18.49 -10.08
N ALA A 98 16.92 18.36 -11.27
CA ALA A 98 17.12 19.23 -12.42
C ALA A 98 16.06 20.36 -12.48
N ASN A 99 15.48 20.74 -11.33
CA ASN A 99 14.47 21.80 -11.18
C ASN A 99 13.20 21.63 -12.03
N THR A 100 12.90 20.42 -12.51
CA THR A 100 11.61 20.14 -13.16
C THR A 100 10.55 19.96 -12.09
N THR A 101 9.54 20.80 -12.07
CA THR A 101 8.42 20.73 -11.13
C THR A 101 7.24 19.96 -11.73
N PHE A 102 6.57 19.20 -10.88
CA PHE A 102 5.41 18.40 -11.24
C PHE A 102 4.12 19.06 -10.73
N ASN A 103 3.07 18.99 -11.53
CA ASN A 103 1.70 19.36 -11.16
C ASN A 103 0.74 18.22 -11.55
N ASP A 104 1.14 16.99 -11.22
CA ASP A 104 0.36 15.78 -11.46
C ASP A 104 -0.05 15.13 -10.13
N LEU A 105 -1.15 14.39 -10.19
CA LEU A 105 -1.62 13.54 -9.10
C LEU A 105 -1.38 12.09 -9.49
N TRP A 106 -0.80 11.33 -8.58
CA TRP A 106 -0.59 9.89 -8.68
C TRP A 106 -1.32 9.19 -7.55
N ARG A 107 -1.87 8.02 -7.83
CA ARG A 107 -2.47 7.12 -6.84
C ARG A 107 -1.73 5.79 -6.85
N LEU A 108 -1.29 5.33 -5.68
CA LEU A 108 -0.81 3.98 -5.46
C LEU A 108 -1.92 3.15 -4.80
N ASP A 109 -2.39 2.11 -5.47
CA ASP A 109 -3.24 1.10 -4.83
C ASP A 109 -2.36 0.30 -3.86
N LEU A 110 -2.65 0.35 -2.55
CA LEU A 110 -1.82 -0.29 -1.53
C LEU A 110 -2.00 -1.82 -1.49
N SER A 111 -3.06 -2.32 -2.11
CA SER A 111 -3.33 -3.77 -2.20
C SER A 111 -2.52 -4.39 -3.32
N THR A 112 -2.61 -3.81 -4.52
CA THR A 112 -1.89 -4.33 -5.70
C THR A 112 -0.51 -3.72 -5.88
N ARG A 113 -0.17 -2.66 -5.13
CA ARG A 113 1.07 -1.87 -5.27
C ARG A 113 1.26 -1.30 -6.69
N ARG A 114 0.15 -0.99 -7.37
CA ARG A 114 0.16 -0.44 -8.74
C ARG A 114 -0.08 1.06 -8.72
N TRP A 115 0.76 1.78 -9.43
CA TRP A 115 0.57 3.21 -9.68
C TRP A 115 -0.49 3.41 -10.76
N ILE A 116 -1.31 4.42 -10.54
CA ILE A 116 -2.39 4.83 -11.44
C ILE A 116 -2.33 6.36 -11.54
N ARG A 117 -2.48 6.86 -12.76
CA ARG A 117 -2.62 8.30 -13.01
C ARG A 117 -4.12 8.62 -13.09
N PRO A 118 -4.77 9.07 -11.99
CA PRO A 118 -6.18 9.41 -12.01
C PRO A 118 -6.46 10.56 -12.98
N LEU A 119 -7.61 10.51 -13.64
CA LEU A 119 -8.15 11.66 -14.35
C LEU A 119 -8.60 12.68 -13.33
N THR A 120 -7.98 13.86 -13.33
CA THR A 120 -8.37 14.97 -12.47
C THR A 120 -9.26 15.93 -13.24
N MET A 121 -10.46 16.17 -12.72
CA MET A 121 -11.35 17.20 -13.23
C MET A 121 -11.01 18.51 -12.51
N GLY A 122 -10.18 19.35 -13.13
CA GLY A 122 -9.75 20.62 -12.57
C GLY A 122 -8.85 21.38 -13.55
N LYS A 123 -8.90 22.71 -13.53
CA LYS A 123 -8.04 23.54 -14.39
C LYS A 123 -6.58 23.28 -13.99
N LYS A 124 -5.75 22.82 -14.94
CA LYS A 124 -4.31 22.60 -14.70
C LYS A 124 -3.71 23.93 -14.21
N LEU A 125 -3.37 24.01 -12.94
CA LEU A 125 -2.74 25.20 -12.40
C LEU A 125 -1.40 25.42 -13.14
N PRO A 126 -1.09 26.65 -13.58
CA PRO A 126 0.22 26.92 -14.15
C PRO A 126 1.28 26.55 -13.12
N VAL A 127 2.38 25.98 -13.61
CA VAL A 127 3.53 25.66 -12.77
C VAL A 127 4.06 26.97 -12.18
N LEU A 128 3.80 27.22 -10.90
CA LEU A 128 4.31 28.41 -10.23
C LEU A 128 5.82 28.25 -10.08
N SER A 129 6.58 29.11 -10.74
CA SER A 129 8.04 29.03 -10.83
C SER A 129 8.78 29.37 -9.54
N ARG A 130 8.10 29.59 -8.41
CA ARG A 130 8.71 29.81 -7.08
C ARG A 130 7.68 29.55 -5.97
N ALA A 131 7.79 28.42 -5.29
CA ALA A 131 7.11 28.24 -4.01
C ALA A 131 7.96 28.92 -2.92
N THR A 132 7.56 30.11 -2.47
CA THR A 132 8.01 30.63 -1.18
C THR A 132 7.24 29.89 -0.09
N TYR A 133 7.94 29.06 0.68
CA TYR A 133 7.43 28.50 1.93
C TYR A 133 7.08 29.66 2.87
N THR A 134 5.85 29.72 3.35
CA THR A 134 5.50 30.52 4.54
C THR A 134 5.28 29.55 5.68
N VAL A 135 5.90 29.88 6.82
CA VAL A 135 5.94 29.11 8.07
C VAL A 135 4.58 29.14 8.77
#